data_AF-A0A952S6A9-F1
#
_entry.id   AF-A0A952S6A9-F1
#
_cell.length_a   1.000
_cell.length_b   1.000
_cell.length_c   1.000
_cell.angle_alpha   90.00
_cell.angle_beta   90.00
_cell.angle_gamma   90.00
#
_symmetry.space_group_name_H-M   'P 1'
#
loop_
_entity.id
_entity.type
_entity.pdbx_description
1 polymer ?
#
loop_
_entity_poly.entity_id
_entity_poly.type
_entity_poly.pdbx_seq_one_letter_code
_entity_poly.pdbx_strand_id
1 'polypeptide(L)'
;MMYRTTAIFILLIFSVSVSAQIRLRLPKVEIPKKENVQETVDKAAGTTPAAAAGSSRRSSNRQMVIDDGFTFFDAEPLQEYSNQLRRQVGIGWYLKSHLRMFGTVPNRSAFKLVVSKAGRDLAVIRCEGTPYRKGEDPVPENRNRPDDDYILTNQRGCEDKTKAIKDTGKMDVKVYFVNGNTDEEKLLRTYKIDVREATRVRGLATAPVPDVPHYYIQRHAETSAAILYVRPRGMNQRLGPNYFREAGDGDFNSEIEIYFNISPEKQVNRLRGMATRCSVNGTFLNFPGPSPYSDENRLRMMRVEWGIYTDRLAPQYKRANEYMDEVSFVQYQLRLPLLIKDDAANNRLGMADHKGNWECSIRQNGETIRTFRWKTGSDGMPIAHQEQTSGNVNLGYNGYLIEAEVPAGGSSVDHRLLPLPNDGVFYGIPWTSAEGKAAAGKVPTKGRPYHVPSTRR
;
A
#
# COMPACT_ATOMS: atom_id res chain seq x y z
N MET A 1 73.19 4.61 -29.04
CA MET A 1 73.47 6.06 -29.15
C MET A 1 72.48 6.65 -30.14
N MET A 2 71.98 7.86 -29.88
CA MET A 2 70.83 8.55 -30.51
C MET A 2 69.43 8.14 -30.04
N TYR A 3 68.96 8.91 -29.06
CA TYR A 3 67.54 9.07 -28.70
C TYR A 3 66.85 9.97 -29.74
N ARG A 4 65.63 9.61 -30.14
CA ARG A 4 64.68 10.57 -30.72
C ARG A 4 63.32 10.48 -30.04
N THR A 5 62.96 11.63 -29.50
CA THR A 5 61.79 12.07 -28.78
C THR A 5 60.58 12.16 -29.71
N THR A 6 59.41 11.67 -29.29
CA THR A 6 58.14 11.95 -29.96
C THR A 6 57.16 12.53 -28.94
N ALA A 7 56.69 13.72 -29.25
CA ALA A 7 55.85 14.58 -28.42
C ALA A 7 54.38 14.13 -28.39
N ILE A 8 53.75 14.34 -27.23
CA ILE A 8 52.33 14.13 -26.97
C ILE A 8 51.56 15.40 -27.37
N PHE A 9 50.59 15.28 -28.28
CA PHE A 9 49.64 16.34 -28.63
C PHE A 9 48.37 16.18 -27.76
N ILE A 10 48.12 17.13 -26.86
CA ILE A 10 46.86 17.24 -26.11
C ILE A 10 45.96 18.24 -26.85
N LEU A 11 44.82 17.76 -27.35
CA LEU A 11 43.80 18.59 -27.96
C LEU A 11 42.78 19.01 -26.87
N LEU A 12 42.82 20.28 -26.46
CA LEU A 12 41.83 20.92 -25.60
C LEU A 12 40.72 21.50 -26.48
N ILE A 13 39.51 20.93 -26.40
CA ILE A 13 38.31 21.48 -27.03
C ILE A 13 37.61 22.37 -26.00
N PHE A 14 37.66 23.68 -26.22
CA PHE A 14 36.82 24.67 -25.55
C PHE A 14 35.48 24.77 -26.30
N SER A 15 34.38 24.39 -25.67
CA SER A 15 33.03 24.70 -26.17
C SER A 15 32.60 26.07 -25.65
N VAL A 16 32.39 27.01 -26.58
CA VAL A 16 31.86 28.35 -26.31
C VAL A 16 30.35 28.30 -26.52
N SER A 17 29.57 28.36 -25.45
CA SER A 17 28.11 28.45 -25.52
C SER A 17 27.70 29.91 -25.79
N VAL A 18 27.23 30.18 -27.01
CA VAL A 18 26.59 31.46 -27.37
C VAL A 18 25.11 31.38 -26.98
N SER A 19 24.73 32.12 -25.95
CA SER A 19 23.33 32.29 -25.52
C SER A 19 22.58 33.20 -26.49
N ALA A 20 21.85 32.63 -27.45
CA ALA A 20 20.87 33.36 -28.25
C ALA A 20 19.60 33.62 -27.41
N GLN A 21 19.41 34.86 -26.96
CA GLN A 21 18.16 35.32 -26.36
C GLN A 21 17.12 35.55 -27.46
N ILE A 22 16.22 34.57 -27.66
CA ILE A 22 15.05 34.74 -28.50
C ILE A 22 14.02 35.60 -27.74
N ARG A 23 13.85 36.85 -28.16
CA ARG A 23 12.75 37.73 -27.69
C ARG A 23 11.47 37.38 -28.45
N LEU A 24 10.64 36.50 -27.88
CA LEU A 24 9.26 36.31 -28.34
C LEU A 24 8.40 37.49 -27.87
N ARG A 25 7.90 38.30 -28.81
CA ARG A 25 6.82 39.27 -28.52
C ARG A 25 5.50 38.51 -28.47
N LEU A 26 5.03 38.19 -27.27
CA LEU A 26 3.68 37.67 -27.06
C LEU A 26 2.65 38.79 -27.29
N PRO A 27 1.56 38.54 -28.03
CA PRO A 27 0.46 39.50 -28.15
C PRO A 27 -0.23 39.71 -26.80
N LYS A 28 -0.56 40.97 -26.49
CA LYS A 28 -1.35 41.34 -25.31
C LYS A 28 -2.73 40.70 -25.40
N VAL A 29 -3.00 39.73 -24.54
CA VAL A 29 -4.35 39.23 -24.28
C VAL A 29 -5.03 40.20 -23.32
N GLU A 30 -6.09 40.87 -23.75
CA GLU A 30 -6.94 41.67 -22.88
C GLU A 30 -7.74 40.74 -21.96
N ILE A 31 -7.49 40.87 -20.66
CA ILE A 31 -8.24 40.18 -19.61
C ILE A 31 -9.62 40.85 -19.51
N PRO A 32 -10.74 40.09 -19.61
CA PRO A 32 -12.07 40.65 -19.41
C PRO A 32 -12.18 41.27 -18.01
N LYS A 33 -12.66 42.52 -17.95
CA LYS A 33 -12.96 43.22 -16.70
C LYS A 33 -13.98 42.40 -15.90
N LYS A 34 -13.64 42.08 -14.64
CA LYS A 34 -14.59 41.54 -13.66
C LYS A 34 -15.76 42.51 -13.51
N GLU A 35 -16.93 42.04 -13.87
CA GLU A 35 -18.20 42.70 -13.55
C GLU A 35 -18.44 42.56 -12.04
N ASN A 36 -18.62 43.71 -11.37
CA ASN A 36 -18.98 43.77 -9.97
C ASN A 36 -20.41 43.27 -9.82
N VAL A 37 -20.59 42.06 -9.29
CA VAL A 37 -21.90 41.61 -8.82
C VAL A 37 -22.15 42.28 -7.48
N GLN A 38 -23.05 43.26 -7.53
CA GLN A 38 -23.59 43.99 -6.40
C GLN A 38 -24.50 43.05 -5.59
N GLU A 39 -24.17 42.85 -4.31
CA GLU A 39 -25.02 42.12 -3.36
C GLU A 39 -26.34 42.88 -3.15
N THR A 40 -27.44 42.34 -3.69
CA THR A 40 -28.79 42.67 -3.26
C THR A 40 -29.12 41.87 -2.00
N VAL A 41 -29.19 42.57 -0.88
CA VAL A 41 -29.72 42.09 0.39
C VAL A 41 -31.25 42.08 0.30
N ASP A 42 -31.85 40.90 0.15
CA ASP A 42 -33.28 40.72 0.44
C ASP A 42 -33.45 39.89 1.73
N LYS A 43 -33.99 40.59 2.74
CA LYS A 43 -34.53 40.01 3.97
C LYS A 43 -35.86 39.31 3.66
N ALA A 44 -35.97 38.01 3.95
CA ALA A 44 -37.25 37.39 4.30
C ALA A 44 -37.07 36.20 5.26
N ALA A 45 -37.54 36.42 6.49
CA ALA A 45 -38.18 35.52 7.45
C ALA A 45 -37.91 34.00 7.41
N GLY A 46 -37.20 33.52 8.44
CA GLY A 46 -37.76 32.57 9.41
C GLY A 46 -38.13 31.16 8.95
N THR A 47 -37.17 30.23 8.98
CA THR A 47 -37.41 28.87 9.47
C THR A 47 -36.09 28.24 9.92
N THR A 48 -36.15 27.58 11.08
CA THR A 48 -35.05 27.05 11.91
C THR A 48 -34.04 26.18 11.15
N PRO A 49 -32.72 26.40 11.27
CA PRO A 49 -31.73 25.50 10.66
C PRO A 49 -31.56 24.25 11.53
N ALA A 50 -31.93 23.10 10.97
CA ALA A 50 -31.47 21.80 11.46
C ALA A 50 -29.93 21.77 11.39
N ALA A 51 -29.31 21.47 12.51
CA ALA A 51 -27.87 21.41 12.69
C ALA A 51 -27.22 20.53 11.61
N ALA A 52 -26.44 21.16 10.73
CA ALA A 52 -25.51 20.48 9.86
C ALA A 52 -24.49 19.75 10.74
N ALA A 53 -24.62 18.43 10.80
CA ALA A 53 -23.65 17.55 11.40
C ALA A 53 -22.29 17.81 10.76
N GLY A 54 -21.36 18.32 11.57
CA GLY A 54 -19.97 18.50 11.19
C GLY A 54 -19.32 17.14 10.99
N SER A 55 -19.43 16.59 9.79
CA SER A 55 -18.43 15.66 9.32
C SER A 55 -17.12 16.42 9.26
N SER A 56 -16.05 15.80 9.77
CA SER A 56 -14.68 16.13 9.41
C SER A 56 -14.63 16.32 7.89
N ARG A 57 -14.57 17.57 7.41
CA ARG A 57 -14.59 17.91 5.98
C ARG A 57 -13.30 17.41 5.33
N ARG A 58 -13.27 16.14 4.94
CA ARG A 58 -12.44 15.64 3.84
C ARG A 58 -12.84 16.43 2.60
N SER A 59 -11.86 16.94 1.85
CA SER A 59 -12.12 17.81 0.69
C SER A 59 -13.09 17.14 -0.27
N SER A 60 -14.20 17.80 -0.59
CA SER A 60 -15.32 17.28 -1.38
C SER A 60 -15.02 17.08 -2.88
N ASN A 61 -13.75 16.99 -3.28
CA ASN A 61 -13.38 16.78 -4.69
C ASN A 61 -11.99 16.12 -4.84
N ARG A 62 -11.88 14.83 -4.48
CA ARG A 62 -10.65 14.05 -4.68
C ARG A 62 -10.59 13.55 -6.11
N GLN A 63 -10.10 14.38 -7.02
CA GLN A 63 -9.95 14.06 -8.43
C GLN A 63 -8.49 13.78 -8.78
N MET A 64 -8.25 12.68 -9.49
CA MET A 64 -6.93 12.24 -9.96
C MET A 64 -5.90 12.09 -8.83
N VAL A 65 -6.29 11.38 -7.77
CA VAL A 65 -5.43 11.06 -6.63
C VAL A 65 -5.40 9.55 -6.44
N ILE A 66 -4.22 8.96 -6.27
CA ILE A 66 -4.09 7.52 -6.01
C ILE A 66 -4.58 7.17 -4.60
N ASP A 67 -5.20 6.01 -4.48
CA ASP A 67 -5.40 5.33 -3.21
C ASP A 67 -4.13 4.57 -2.81
N ASP A 68 -3.34 5.17 -1.92
CA ASP A 68 -2.09 4.59 -1.40
C ASP A 68 -2.34 3.30 -0.63
N GLY A 69 -3.48 3.19 0.04
CA GLY A 69 -3.85 1.97 0.77
C GLY A 69 -4.18 0.81 -0.17
N PHE A 70 -4.79 1.09 -1.33
CA PHE A 70 -5.13 0.08 -2.34
C PHE A 70 -3.90 -0.34 -3.14
N THR A 71 -2.93 0.57 -3.30
CA THR A 71 -1.72 0.34 -4.08
C THR A 71 -0.98 -0.92 -3.60
N PHE A 72 -0.58 -1.76 -4.54
CA PHE A 72 0.22 -2.96 -4.29
C PHE A 72 1.19 -3.19 -5.44
N PHE A 73 2.44 -3.45 -5.12
CA PHE A 73 3.50 -3.80 -6.06
C PHE A 73 4.07 -5.16 -5.70
N ASP A 74 4.20 -6.01 -6.71
CA ASP A 74 4.85 -7.32 -6.65
C ASP A 74 6.01 -7.37 -7.67
N ALA A 75 7.11 -7.99 -7.27
CA ALA A 75 8.24 -8.29 -8.16
C ALA A 75 8.19 -9.75 -8.60
N GLU A 76 7.52 -10.02 -9.71
CA GLU A 76 7.27 -11.39 -10.17
C GLU A 76 8.45 -11.91 -11.04
N PRO A 77 9.00 -13.10 -10.77
CA PRO A 77 10.11 -13.64 -11.56
C PRO A 77 9.68 -13.93 -13.01
N LEU A 78 10.57 -13.60 -13.96
CA LEU A 78 10.46 -14.03 -15.35
C LEU A 78 11.44 -15.15 -15.65
N GLN A 79 10.97 -16.13 -16.40
CA GLN A 79 11.77 -17.27 -16.83
C GLN A 79 11.53 -17.60 -18.30
N GLU A 80 12.56 -18.16 -18.93
CA GLU A 80 12.48 -18.73 -20.27
C GLU A 80 13.12 -20.11 -20.32
N TYR A 81 12.73 -20.93 -21.29
CA TYR A 81 13.37 -22.23 -21.50
C TYR A 81 14.67 -22.08 -22.30
N SER A 82 15.79 -22.44 -21.68
CA SER A 82 17.08 -22.54 -22.35
C SER A 82 17.24 -23.91 -23.00
N ASN A 83 17.31 -23.95 -24.34
CA ASN A 83 17.59 -25.18 -25.11
C ASN A 83 18.96 -25.77 -24.78
N GLN A 84 19.97 -24.92 -24.56
CA GLN A 84 21.33 -25.33 -24.23
C GLN A 84 21.40 -26.03 -22.87
N LEU A 85 20.70 -25.48 -21.86
CA LEU A 85 20.70 -26.03 -20.50
C LEU A 85 19.57 -27.03 -20.26
N ARG A 86 18.67 -27.19 -21.24
CA ARG A 86 17.44 -27.99 -21.20
C ARG A 86 16.59 -27.70 -19.95
N ARG A 87 16.47 -26.42 -19.57
CA ARG A 87 15.75 -25.99 -18.37
C ARG A 87 15.27 -24.54 -18.41
N GLN A 88 14.34 -24.22 -17.52
CA GLN A 88 13.98 -22.84 -17.20
C GLN A 88 15.17 -22.10 -16.59
N VAL A 89 15.40 -20.88 -17.05
CA VAL A 89 16.40 -19.94 -16.53
C VAL A 89 15.72 -18.61 -16.26
N GLY A 90 16.12 -17.92 -15.18
CA GLY A 90 15.62 -16.59 -14.88
C GLY A 90 16.18 -15.55 -15.85
N ILE A 91 15.32 -14.68 -16.36
CA ILE A 91 15.70 -13.55 -17.25
C ILE A 91 15.52 -12.18 -16.59
N GLY A 92 15.13 -12.17 -15.31
CA GLY A 92 14.86 -10.99 -14.51
C GLY A 92 13.51 -11.12 -13.81
N TRP A 93 12.87 -9.99 -13.56
CA TRP A 93 11.54 -9.89 -12.98
C TRP A 93 10.71 -8.86 -13.74
N TYR A 94 9.41 -8.82 -13.49
CA TYR A 94 8.53 -7.77 -13.98
C TYR A 94 7.71 -7.18 -12.83
N LEU A 95 7.38 -5.90 -12.94
CA LEU A 95 6.51 -5.25 -11.98
C LEU A 95 5.06 -5.62 -12.29
N LYS A 96 4.36 -6.15 -11.29
CA LYS A 96 2.91 -6.28 -11.29
C LYS A 96 2.33 -5.29 -10.28
N SER A 97 1.29 -4.57 -10.66
CA SER A 97 0.75 -3.47 -9.84
C SER A 97 -0.77 -3.49 -9.74
N HIS A 98 -1.29 -3.38 -8.53
CA HIS A 98 -2.71 -3.13 -8.30
C HIS A 98 -2.90 -1.68 -7.88
N LEU A 99 -3.63 -0.90 -8.67
CA LEU A 99 -3.79 0.54 -8.46
C LEU A 99 -5.27 0.92 -8.46
N ARG A 100 -5.62 1.92 -7.67
CA ARG A 100 -6.92 2.62 -7.69
C ARG A 100 -6.66 4.11 -7.62
N MET A 101 -7.33 4.88 -8.47
CA MET A 101 -7.29 6.34 -8.48
C MET A 101 -8.70 6.87 -8.35
N PHE A 102 -8.90 7.86 -7.47
CA PHE A 102 -10.18 8.57 -7.34
C PHE A 102 -10.37 9.57 -8.47
N GLY A 103 -11.59 9.67 -8.97
CA GLY A 103 -12.02 10.65 -9.94
C GLY A 103 -12.82 10.05 -11.09
N THR A 104 -13.60 10.91 -11.74
CA THR A 104 -14.40 10.56 -12.91
C THR A 104 -13.51 10.64 -14.15
N VAL A 105 -13.39 9.53 -14.87
CA VAL A 105 -12.51 9.43 -16.05
C VAL A 105 -13.26 8.84 -17.24
N PRO A 106 -12.88 9.16 -18.49
CA PRO A 106 -13.49 8.55 -19.66
C PRO A 106 -13.14 7.06 -19.77
N ASN A 107 -13.92 6.34 -20.57
CA ASN A 107 -13.60 4.96 -20.94
C ASN A 107 -12.23 4.89 -21.62
N ARG A 108 -11.62 3.70 -21.63
CA ARG A 108 -10.29 3.46 -22.22
C ARG A 108 -9.14 4.23 -21.56
N SER A 109 -9.39 4.88 -20.42
CA SER A 109 -8.32 5.50 -19.62
C SER A 109 -7.39 4.42 -19.05
N ALA A 110 -6.13 4.79 -18.83
CA ALA A 110 -5.08 3.84 -18.50
C ALA A 110 -4.21 4.31 -17.34
N PHE A 111 -3.53 3.36 -16.70
CA PHE A 111 -2.35 3.62 -15.90
C PHE A 111 -1.10 3.41 -16.75
N LYS A 112 -0.11 4.28 -16.58
CA LYS A 112 1.25 4.09 -17.09
C LYS A 112 2.21 4.10 -15.90
N LEU A 113 3.03 3.07 -15.78
CA LEU A 113 4.05 2.97 -14.76
C LEU A 113 5.42 3.07 -15.41
N VAL A 114 6.29 3.88 -14.82
CA VAL A 114 7.70 3.99 -15.20
C VAL A 114 8.55 3.57 -14.02
N VAL A 115 9.23 2.43 -14.14
CA VAL A 115 10.20 1.95 -13.15
C VAL A 115 11.55 2.51 -13.54
N SER A 116 12.21 3.20 -12.61
CA SER A 116 13.49 3.84 -12.87
C SER A 116 14.48 3.65 -11.72
N LYS A 117 15.77 3.64 -12.05
CA LYS A 117 16.86 3.54 -11.09
C LYS A 117 18.00 4.46 -11.51
N ALA A 118 18.46 5.30 -10.58
CA ALA A 118 19.50 6.29 -10.83
C ALA A 118 19.22 7.16 -12.07
N GLY A 119 17.97 7.57 -12.27
CA GLY A 119 17.53 8.40 -13.39
C GLY A 119 17.35 7.67 -14.73
N ARG A 120 17.67 6.36 -14.80
CA ARG A 120 17.44 5.52 -15.99
C ARG A 120 16.12 4.78 -15.88
N ASP A 121 15.27 4.90 -16.89
CA ASP A 121 14.05 4.11 -17.00
C ASP A 121 14.42 2.65 -17.34
N LEU A 122 13.91 1.71 -16.55
CA LEU A 122 14.13 0.27 -16.66
C LEU A 122 12.97 -0.42 -17.38
N ALA A 123 11.74 0.03 -17.10
CA ALA A 123 10.53 -0.50 -17.70
C ALA A 123 9.46 0.58 -17.78
N VAL A 124 8.67 0.52 -18.84
CA VAL A 124 7.44 1.30 -19.01
C VAL A 124 6.30 0.32 -19.27
N ILE A 125 5.31 0.32 -18.38
CA ILE A 125 4.16 -0.58 -18.41
C ILE A 125 2.92 0.27 -18.59
N ARG A 126 2.02 -0.11 -19.49
CA ARG A 126 0.72 0.56 -19.68
C ARG A 126 -0.39 -0.48 -19.61
N CYS A 127 -1.43 -0.19 -18.84
CA CYS A 127 -2.61 -1.02 -18.76
C CYS A 127 -3.85 -0.14 -18.72
N GLU A 128 -4.89 -0.55 -19.44
CA GLU A 128 -6.21 0.05 -19.31
C GLU A 128 -6.78 -0.24 -17.92
N GLY A 129 -7.37 0.77 -17.30
CA GLY A 129 -8.09 0.60 -16.04
C GLY A 129 -9.59 0.47 -16.28
N THR A 130 -10.28 -0.12 -15.31
CA THR A 130 -11.73 -0.22 -15.29
C THR A 130 -12.29 0.98 -14.52
N PRO A 131 -12.97 1.93 -15.19
CA PRO A 131 -13.64 3.02 -14.50
C PRO A 131 -14.91 2.51 -13.81
N TYR A 132 -15.08 2.92 -12.56
CA TYR A 132 -16.32 2.85 -11.82
C TYR A 132 -16.90 4.26 -11.73
N ARG A 133 -18.13 4.41 -12.21
CA ARG A 133 -18.90 5.64 -12.09
C ARG A 133 -20.12 5.36 -11.24
N LYS A 134 -20.19 6.02 -10.10
CA LYS A 134 -21.27 5.85 -9.13
C LYS A 134 -22.63 6.13 -9.74
N GLY A 135 -22.74 7.13 -10.62
CA GLY A 135 -23.99 7.44 -11.34
C GLY A 135 -24.47 6.31 -12.28
N GLU A 136 -23.58 5.42 -12.69
CA GLU A 136 -23.83 4.31 -13.60
C GLU A 136 -23.95 2.96 -12.87
N ASP A 137 -23.83 2.93 -11.53
CA ASP A 137 -23.85 1.69 -10.77
C ASP A 137 -25.18 0.93 -10.99
N PRO A 138 -25.16 -0.36 -11.34
CA PRO A 138 -26.40 -1.12 -11.58
C PRO A 138 -27.28 -1.25 -10.33
N VAL A 139 -26.72 -1.09 -9.13
CA VAL A 139 -27.43 -1.14 -7.85
C VAL A 139 -27.80 0.30 -7.41
N PRO A 140 -29.09 0.69 -7.43
CA PRO A 140 -29.53 2.05 -7.11
C PRO A 140 -29.06 2.55 -5.73
N GLU A 141 -28.97 1.66 -4.74
CA GLU A 141 -28.51 1.98 -3.39
C GLU A 141 -27.05 2.44 -3.36
N ASN A 142 -26.22 1.93 -4.27
CA ASN A 142 -24.81 2.34 -4.39
C ASN A 142 -24.69 3.74 -4.99
N ARG A 143 -25.61 4.15 -5.87
CA ARG A 143 -25.62 5.48 -6.49
C ARG A 143 -25.77 6.62 -5.50
N ASN A 144 -26.26 6.34 -4.29
CA ASN A 144 -26.42 7.33 -3.23
C ASN A 144 -25.31 7.26 -2.17
N ARG A 145 -24.36 6.32 -2.28
CA ARG A 145 -23.27 6.19 -1.30
C ARG A 145 -22.28 7.35 -1.42
N PRO A 146 -21.67 7.80 -0.31
CA PRO A 146 -20.66 8.87 -0.32
C PRO A 146 -19.31 8.48 -0.96
N ASP A 147 -19.21 7.30 -1.60
CA ASP A 147 -18.01 6.84 -2.30
C ASP A 147 -17.68 7.73 -3.52
N ASP A 148 -16.39 7.86 -3.82
CA ASP A 148 -15.90 8.57 -5.00
C ASP A 148 -16.04 7.69 -6.25
N ASP A 149 -16.19 8.31 -7.43
CA ASP A 149 -15.84 7.66 -8.69
C ASP A 149 -14.37 7.24 -8.65
N TYR A 150 -14.02 6.16 -9.34
CA TYR A 150 -12.62 5.72 -9.42
C TYR A 150 -12.32 5.00 -10.72
N ILE A 151 -11.04 4.80 -10.97
CA ILE A 151 -10.53 3.82 -11.93
C ILE A 151 -9.58 2.89 -11.19
N LEU A 152 -9.65 1.60 -11.50
CA LEU A 152 -8.72 0.63 -10.94
C LEU A 152 -8.19 -0.36 -11.97
N THR A 153 -7.04 -0.93 -11.67
CA THR A 153 -6.49 -2.04 -12.45
C THR A 153 -7.39 -3.26 -12.31
N ASN A 154 -7.53 -4.07 -13.36
CA ASN A 154 -8.29 -5.31 -13.30
C ASN A 154 -7.76 -6.29 -12.22
N GLN A 155 -8.46 -7.42 -12.02
CA GLN A 155 -8.08 -8.42 -11.00
C GLN A 155 -6.68 -9.04 -11.21
N ARG A 156 -6.13 -9.01 -12.43
CA ARG A 156 -4.76 -9.47 -12.71
C ARG A 156 -3.70 -8.41 -12.41
N GLY A 157 -4.10 -7.17 -12.17
CA GLY A 157 -3.19 -6.04 -12.02
C GLY A 157 -2.68 -5.50 -13.37
N CYS A 158 -1.86 -4.46 -13.27
CA CYS A 158 -1.10 -3.87 -14.37
C CYS A 158 0.24 -4.59 -14.48
N GLU A 159 0.48 -5.30 -15.58
CA GLU A 159 1.73 -6.02 -15.83
C GLU A 159 2.08 -6.03 -17.33
N ASP A 160 3.37 -6.09 -17.64
CA ASP A 160 3.88 -6.39 -18.98
C ASP A 160 5.11 -7.31 -18.86
N LYS A 161 4.91 -8.60 -19.14
CA LYS A 161 5.94 -9.64 -19.04
C LYS A 161 7.05 -9.50 -20.08
N THR A 162 6.87 -8.66 -21.10
CA THR A 162 7.92 -8.36 -22.09
C THR A 162 8.93 -7.34 -21.57
N LYS A 163 8.62 -6.64 -20.47
CA LYS A 163 9.48 -5.63 -19.84
C LYS A 163 10.26 -6.21 -18.67
N ALA A 164 11.16 -7.14 -18.99
CA ALA A 164 12.03 -7.76 -17.99
C ALA A 164 13.02 -6.74 -17.41
N ILE A 165 13.07 -6.66 -16.08
CA ILE A 165 14.01 -5.86 -15.31
C ILE A 165 15.03 -6.82 -14.68
N LYS A 166 16.33 -6.55 -14.87
CA LYS A 166 17.42 -7.33 -14.28
C LYS A 166 18.02 -6.67 -13.04
N ASP A 167 17.89 -5.36 -12.93
CA ASP A 167 18.34 -4.60 -11.77
C ASP A 167 17.56 -5.00 -10.50
N THR A 168 18.22 -4.92 -9.35
CA THR A 168 17.61 -5.01 -8.01
C THR A 168 18.05 -3.84 -7.12
N GLY A 169 17.52 -3.73 -5.92
CA GLY A 169 17.76 -2.64 -4.97
C GLY A 169 16.68 -1.56 -5.02
N LYS A 170 17.01 -0.37 -4.49
CA LYS A 170 16.11 0.80 -4.45
C LYS A 170 15.80 1.34 -5.85
N MET A 171 14.51 1.57 -6.14
CA MET A 171 13.99 2.07 -7.41
C MET A 171 12.82 3.02 -7.18
N ASP A 172 12.58 3.91 -8.15
CA ASP A 172 11.39 4.75 -8.19
C ASP A 172 10.35 4.14 -9.15
N VAL A 173 9.09 4.12 -8.74
CA VAL A 173 7.94 3.77 -9.58
C VAL A 173 7.06 5.00 -9.73
N LYS A 174 7.11 5.63 -10.90
CA LYS A 174 6.23 6.75 -11.24
C LYS A 174 4.93 6.21 -11.83
N VAL A 175 3.81 6.59 -11.23
CA VAL A 175 2.48 6.19 -11.65
C VAL A 175 1.79 7.37 -12.31
N TYR A 176 1.45 7.22 -13.58
CA TYR A 176 0.75 8.18 -14.40
C TYR A 176 -0.68 7.70 -14.69
N PHE A 177 -1.61 8.64 -14.73
CA PHE A 177 -2.89 8.50 -15.40
C PHE A 177 -2.72 8.86 -16.87
N VAL A 178 -3.41 8.14 -17.75
CA VAL A 178 -3.56 8.51 -19.16
C VAL A 178 -5.04 8.63 -19.51
N ASN A 179 -5.42 9.79 -20.03
CA ASN A 179 -6.79 10.09 -20.42
C ASN A 179 -7.19 9.27 -21.66
N GLY A 180 -8.29 8.50 -21.57
CA GLY A 180 -8.75 7.65 -22.68
C GLY A 180 -9.29 8.39 -23.91
N ASN A 181 -9.62 9.69 -23.79
CA ASN A 181 -10.11 10.51 -24.91
C ASN A 181 -9.00 11.33 -25.58
N THR A 182 -8.02 11.80 -24.82
CA THR A 182 -7.00 12.78 -25.29
C THR A 182 -5.57 12.26 -25.26
N ASP A 183 -5.32 11.09 -24.68
CA ASP A 183 -3.99 10.54 -24.41
C ASP A 183 -3.09 11.41 -23.52
N GLU A 184 -3.63 12.46 -22.89
CA GLU A 184 -2.89 13.30 -21.95
C GLU A 184 -2.42 12.47 -20.75
N GLU A 185 -1.13 12.56 -20.44
CA GLU A 185 -0.51 11.89 -19.30
C GLU A 185 -0.38 12.85 -18.10
N LYS A 186 -0.78 12.38 -16.92
CA LYS A 186 -0.61 13.12 -15.66
C LYS A 186 0.08 12.24 -14.63
N LEU A 187 1.21 12.72 -14.08
CA LEU A 187 1.85 12.06 -12.94
C LEU A 187 0.94 12.15 -11.72
N LEU A 188 0.58 11.01 -11.15
CA LEU A 188 -0.24 10.91 -9.95
C LEU A 188 0.63 10.79 -8.70
N ARG A 189 1.65 9.93 -8.75
CA ARG A 189 2.46 9.57 -7.59
C ARG A 189 3.81 8.99 -8.00
N THR A 190 4.82 9.17 -7.16
CA THR A 190 6.09 8.45 -7.23
C THR A 190 6.28 7.64 -5.96
N TYR A 191 6.45 6.34 -6.10
CA TYR A 191 6.76 5.40 -5.01
C TYR A 191 8.22 5.00 -5.01
N LYS A 192 8.72 4.54 -3.86
CA LYS A 192 10.05 3.95 -3.72
C LYS A 192 9.92 2.50 -3.29
N ILE A 193 10.42 1.60 -4.13
CA ILE A 193 10.48 0.17 -3.84
C ILE A 193 11.94 -0.25 -3.65
N ASP A 194 12.18 -1.30 -2.87
CA ASP A 194 13.49 -1.95 -2.77
C ASP A 194 13.33 -3.44 -3.08
N VAL A 195 13.71 -3.79 -4.32
CA VAL A 195 13.57 -5.14 -4.85
C VAL A 195 14.78 -5.98 -4.44
N ARG A 196 14.53 -7.16 -3.89
CA ARG A 196 15.56 -8.10 -3.45
C ARG A 196 15.49 -9.36 -4.29
N GLU A 197 16.65 -9.89 -4.64
CA GLU A 197 16.78 -11.20 -5.27
C GLU A 197 17.02 -12.27 -4.20
N ALA A 198 16.29 -13.37 -4.32
CA ALA A 198 16.51 -14.58 -3.56
C ALA A 198 17.04 -15.66 -4.51
N THR A 199 18.36 -15.86 -4.49
CA THR A 199 19.01 -16.91 -5.28
C THR A 199 18.49 -18.29 -4.89
N ARG A 200 18.30 -19.16 -5.88
CA ARG A 200 17.81 -20.52 -5.68
C ARG A 200 18.70 -21.54 -6.38
N VAL A 201 18.85 -22.70 -5.74
CA VAL A 201 19.49 -23.90 -6.29
C VAL A 201 18.50 -25.06 -6.31
N ARG A 202 18.70 -25.96 -7.26
CA ARG A 202 17.94 -27.22 -7.42
C ARG A 202 18.85 -28.36 -7.85
N GLY A 203 18.28 -29.55 -7.99
CA GLY A 203 18.99 -30.74 -8.44
C GLY A 203 19.68 -31.49 -7.29
N LEU A 204 20.55 -32.43 -7.64
CA LEU A 204 21.24 -33.29 -6.67
C LEU A 204 22.25 -32.50 -5.85
N ALA A 205 22.47 -32.92 -4.60
CA ALA A 205 23.45 -32.30 -3.71
C ALA A 205 24.88 -32.32 -4.27
N THR A 206 25.21 -33.37 -5.03
CA THR A 206 26.51 -33.57 -5.68
C THR A 206 26.66 -32.85 -7.02
N ALA A 207 25.56 -32.37 -7.60
CA ALA A 207 25.53 -31.65 -8.87
C ALA A 207 24.46 -30.54 -8.82
N PRO A 208 24.61 -29.56 -7.91
CA PRO A 208 23.62 -28.50 -7.77
C PRO A 208 23.65 -27.61 -9.01
N VAL A 209 22.47 -27.17 -9.42
CA VAL A 209 22.33 -26.22 -10.52
C VAL A 209 21.52 -25.01 -10.09
N PRO A 210 21.83 -23.81 -10.62
CA PRO A 210 20.97 -22.64 -10.42
C PRO A 210 19.54 -22.92 -10.85
N ASP A 211 18.58 -22.53 -10.01
CA ASP A 211 17.15 -22.47 -10.33
C ASP A 211 16.76 -21.03 -10.68
N VAL A 212 15.51 -20.82 -11.09
CA VAL A 212 14.97 -19.47 -11.30
C VAL A 212 14.94 -18.74 -9.94
N PRO A 213 15.62 -17.59 -9.81
CA PRO A 213 15.61 -16.82 -8.58
C PRO A 213 14.21 -16.28 -8.31
N HIS A 214 13.88 -16.06 -7.03
CA HIS A 214 12.72 -15.26 -6.67
C HIS A 214 13.12 -13.80 -6.54
N TYR A 215 12.15 -12.93 -6.76
CA TYR A 215 12.28 -11.52 -6.46
C TYR A 215 11.17 -11.14 -5.49
N TYR A 216 11.45 -10.18 -4.62
CA TYR A 216 10.44 -9.65 -3.72
C TYR A 216 10.72 -8.19 -3.39
N ILE A 217 9.69 -7.41 -3.09
CA ILE A 217 9.80 -6.05 -2.59
C ILE A 217 9.82 -6.12 -1.06
N GLN A 218 10.85 -5.54 -0.44
CA GLN A 218 10.90 -5.45 1.03
C GLN A 218 9.80 -4.52 1.55
N ARG A 219 9.14 -4.88 2.66
CA ARG A 219 8.02 -4.13 3.23
C ARG A 219 8.14 -3.91 4.74
N HIS A 220 9.36 -3.94 5.27
CA HIS A 220 9.62 -3.79 6.71
C HIS A 220 9.06 -2.47 7.27
N ALA A 221 9.16 -1.39 6.49
CA ALA A 221 8.69 -0.05 6.86
C ALA A 221 7.16 0.06 7.03
N GLU A 222 6.38 -0.90 6.52
CA GLU A 222 4.92 -0.87 6.64
C GLU A 222 4.38 -1.45 7.95
N THR A 223 5.25 -2.01 8.79
CA THR A 223 4.83 -2.69 10.03
C THR A 223 4.25 -1.72 11.06
N SER A 224 4.64 -0.43 11.01
CA SER A 224 4.19 0.61 11.93
C SER A 224 2.85 1.25 11.56
N ALA A 225 2.24 0.82 10.44
CA ALA A 225 1.03 1.41 9.91
C ALA A 225 -0.05 0.34 9.69
N ALA A 226 -1.31 0.74 9.87
CA ALA A 226 -2.45 -0.05 9.48
C ALA A 226 -3.55 0.83 8.91
N ILE A 227 -4.49 0.21 8.20
CA ILE A 227 -5.68 0.88 7.68
C ILE A 227 -6.87 0.41 8.49
N LEU A 228 -7.52 1.31 9.21
CA LEU A 228 -8.86 1.10 9.74
C LEU A 228 -9.87 1.42 8.64
N TYR A 229 -10.71 0.45 8.31
CA TYR A 229 -11.79 0.60 7.35
C TYR A 229 -13.13 0.46 8.04
N VAL A 230 -13.94 1.50 7.94
CA VAL A 230 -15.32 1.48 8.45
C VAL A 230 -16.24 0.96 7.35
N ARG A 231 -16.59 -0.33 7.37
CA ARG A 231 -17.45 -0.92 6.34
C ARG A 231 -18.89 -0.39 6.49
N PRO A 232 -19.46 0.30 5.48
CA PRO A 232 -20.87 0.70 5.49
C PRO A 232 -21.81 -0.51 5.55
N ARG A 233 -23.04 -0.28 6.04
CA ARG A 233 -24.13 -1.26 5.95
C ARG A 233 -24.44 -1.56 4.48
N GLY A 234 -24.77 -2.81 4.14
CA GLY A 234 -25.19 -3.19 2.77
C GLY A 234 -24.06 -3.56 1.81
N MET A 235 -22.87 -3.88 2.32
CA MET A 235 -21.73 -4.37 1.55
C MET A 235 -21.59 -5.91 1.73
N ASN A 236 -21.79 -6.68 0.65
CA ASN A 236 -21.86 -8.17 0.49
C ASN A 236 -20.93 -9.06 1.38
N GLN A 237 -21.21 -10.36 1.54
CA GLN A 237 -20.27 -11.34 2.15
C GLN A 237 -20.06 -12.65 1.36
N ARG A 238 -20.80 -12.96 0.29
CA ARG A 238 -20.66 -14.22 -0.45
C ARG A 238 -19.25 -14.42 -1.06
N LEU A 239 -18.54 -13.34 -1.34
CA LEU A 239 -17.06 -13.31 -1.51
C LEU A 239 -16.37 -12.12 -0.79
N GLY A 240 -17.17 -11.24 -0.17
CA GLY A 240 -16.83 -10.12 0.73
C GLY A 240 -16.13 -8.90 0.09
N PRO A 241 -16.80 -7.76 -0.15
CA PRO A 241 -16.19 -6.47 -0.37
C PRO A 241 -15.47 -6.05 0.92
N ASN A 242 -14.17 -6.05 0.82
CA ASN A 242 -13.24 -5.53 1.80
C ASN A 242 -12.64 -4.27 1.18
N TYR A 243 -11.71 -3.61 1.86
CA TYR A 243 -11.08 -2.39 1.32
C TYR A 243 -10.52 -2.56 -0.12
N PHE A 244 -10.21 -3.81 -0.50
CA PHE A 244 -9.62 -4.22 -1.78
C PHE A 244 -10.56 -4.95 -2.75
N ARG A 245 -11.85 -5.14 -2.43
CA ARG A 245 -12.80 -5.86 -3.29
C ARG A 245 -14.08 -5.05 -3.49
N GLU A 246 -14.54 -4.99 -4.73
CA GLU A 246 -15.75 -4.28 -5.14
C GLU A 246 -17.05 -4.94 -4.64
N ALA A 247 -18.11 -4.13 -4.62
CA ALA A 247 -19.41 -4.43 -4.05
C ALA A 247 -20.20 -5.50 -4.82
N GLY A 248 -21.02 -6.23 -4.07
CA GLY A 248 -22.29 -6.78 -4.55
C GLY A 248 -23.33 -6.58 -3.44
N ASP A 249 -24.54 -7.11 -3.61
CA ASP A 249 -25.63 -6.94 -2.66
C ASP A 249 -25.57 -7.92 -1.48
N GLY A 250 -25.98 -7.45 -0.30
CA GLY A 250 -26.17 -8.30 0.87
C GLY A 250 -26.49 -7.51 2.15
N ASP A 251 -27.32 -8.11 3.01
CA ASP A 251 -27.74 -7.57 4.30
C ASP A 251 -26.71 -7.87 5.41
N PHE A 252 -25.88 -6.88 5.78
CA PHE A 252 -25.04 -6.97 6.97
C PHE A 252 -24.88 -5.62 7.68
N ASN A 253 -24.74 -5.68 9.02
CA ASN A 253 -24.44 -4.57 9.92
C ASN A 253 -23.09 -3.92 9.57
N SER A 254 -22.95 -2.63 9.86
CA SER A 254 -21.69 -1.90 9.62
C SER A 254 -20.58 -2.38 10.56
N GLU A 255 -19.45 -2.82 10.01
CA GLU A 255 -18.34 -3.47 10.73
C GLU A 255 -17.07 -2.62 10.70
N ILE A 256 -16.20 -2.82 11.68
CA ILE A 256 -14.87 -2.20 11.72
C ILE A 256 -13.79 -3.22 11.36
N GLU A 257 -12.93 -2.87 10.40
CA GLU A 257 -11.83 -3.71 9.95
C GLU A 257 -10.49 -3.02 10.06
N ILE A 258 -9.42 -3.79 10.30
CA ILE A 258 -8.04 -3.32 10.31
C ILE A 258 -7.21 -4.15 9.34
N TYR A 259 -6.45 -3.48 8.47
CA TYR A 259 -5.48 -4.11 7.57
C TYR A 259 -4.08 -3.77 8.04
N PHE A 260 -3.28 -4.78 8.36
CA PHE A 260 -1.94 -4.60 8.93
C PHE A 260 -0.97 -5.66 8.39
N ASN A 261 0.33 -5.36 8.44
CA ASN A 261 1.37 -6.25 7.94
C ASN A 261 2.09 -6.97 9.09
N ILE A 262 2.50 -8.22 8.82
CA ILE A 262 3.43 -9.00 9.65
C ILE A 262 4.48 -9.66 8.73
N SER A 263 5.63 -10.05 9.29
CA SER A 263 6.63 -10.87 8.59
C SER A 263 6.77 -12.23 9.26
N PRO A 264 6.00 -13.25 8.86
CA PRO A 264 5.97 -14.55 9.53
C PRO A 264 7.14 -15.46 9.13
N GLU A 265 7.40 -16.48 9.94
CA GLU A 265 8.23 -17.61 9.50
C GLU A 265 7.42 -18.52 8.56
N LYS A 266 8.13 -19.16 7.62
CA LYS A 266 7.70 -20.11 6.58
C LYS A 266 6.54 -21.07 6.90
N GLN A 267 6.29 -21.34 8.19
CA GLN A 267 5.32 -22.32 8.67
C GLN A 267 4.47 -21.87 9.85
N VAL A 268 4.45 -20.58 10.23
CA VAL A 268 3.48 -20.17 11.24
C VAL A 268 2.10 -20.25 10.60
N ASN A 269 1.39 -21.33 11.00
CA ASN A 269 -0.03 -21.56 10.88
C ASN A 269 -0.77 -20.25 10.62
N ARG A 270 -1.63 -20.22 9.58
CA ARG A 270 -2.66 -19.17 9.40
C ARG A 270 -3.03 -18.68 10.79
N LEU A 271 -2.85 -17.40 11.09
CA LEU A 271 -3.16 -16.91 12.43
C LEU A 271 -4.63 -17.27 12.73
N ARG A 272 -4.86 -18.26 13.61
CA ARG A 272 -6.18 -18.79 13.96
C ARG A 272 -6.42 -18.53 15.44
N GLY A 273 -7.60 -18.01 15.76
CA GLY A 273 -8.03 -17.78 17.13
C GLY A 273 -7.18 -16.73 17.83
N MET A 274 -7.45 -15.45 17.56
CA MET A 274 -6.89 -14.34 18.34
C MET A 274 -7.98 -13.71 19.18
N ALA A 275 -7.61 -13.18 20.33
CA ALA A 275 -8.48 -12.36 21.14
C ALA A 275 -8.18 -10.88 20.91
N THR A 276 -9.20 -10.05 20.77
CA THR A 276 -9.05 -8.59 20.77
C THR A 276 -9.34 -8.05 22.16
N ARG A 277 -8.44 -7.19 22.66
CA ARG A 277 -8.65 -6.42 23.87
C ARG A 277 -8.65 -4.94 23.50
N CYS A 278 -9.74 -4.25 23.77
CA CYS A 278 -9.87 -2.83 23.49
C CYS A 278 -10.04 -2.01 24.76
N SER A 279 -9.56 -0.78 24.73
CA SER A 279 -9.85 0.25 25.71
C SER A 279 -10.14 1.59 25.03
N VAL A 280 -10.95 2.41 25.70
CA VAL A 280 -11.23 3.80 25.29
C VAL A 280 -10.88 4.71 26.45
N ASN A 281 -9.98 5.65 26.21
CA ASN A 281 -9.42 6.53 27.23
C ASN A 281 -8.85 5.76 28.45
N GLY A 282 -8.29 4.57 28.22
CA GLY A 282 -7.72 3.70 29.25
C GLY A 282 -8.72 2.79 29.96
N THR A 283 -10.03 2.92 29.71
CA THR A 283 -11.05 2.03 30.27
C THR A 283 -11.27 0.84 29.35
N PHE A 284 -11.08 -0.39 29.85
CA PHE A 284 -11.28 -1.61 29.07
C PHE A 284 -12.75 -1.84 28.73
N LEU A 285 -12.99 -2.27 27.50
CA LEU A 285 -14.29 -2.71 27.03
C LEU A 285 -14.45 -4.22 27.23
N ASN A 286 -15.67 -4.65 27.53
CA ASN A 286 -16.05 -6.05 27.55
C ASN A 286 -16.86 -6.39 26.28
N PHE A 287 -16.60 -7.54 25.67
CA PHE A 287 -17.26 -7.99 24.45
C PHE A 287 -18.18 -9.19 24.75
N PRO A 288 -19.37 -8.97 25.36
CA PRO A 288 -20.26 -10.05 25.80
C PRO A 288 -21.08 -10.69 24.66
N GLY A 289 -20.99 -10.16 23.44
CA GLY A 289 -21.77 -10.64 22.30
C GLY A 289 -21.37 -12.05 21.84
N PRO A 290 -22.24 -12.74 21.08
CA PRO A 290 -21.90 -14.04 20.49
C PRO A 290 -20.84 -13.88 19.38
N SER A 291 -20.04 -14.91 19.14
CA SER A 291 -19.12 -14.97 17.99
C SER A 291 -19.87 -14.60 16.68
N PRO A 292 -19.32 -13.72 15.80
CA PRO A 292 -17.96 -13.15 15.79
C PRO A 292 -17.82 -11.80 16.53
N TYR A 293 -18.78 -11.44 17.39
CA TYR A 293 -18.79 -10.18 18.16
C TYR A 293 -18.34 -10.35 19.62
N SER A 294 -17.91 -11.55 19.99
CA SER A 294 -17.11 -11.77 21.19
C SER A 294 -15.69 -11.25 20.98
N ASP A 295 -14.85 -11.28 22.00
CA ASP A 295 -13.44 -10.94 21.87
C ASP A 295 -12.65 -11.86 20.92
N GLU A 296 -13.26 -12.93 20.38
CA GLU A 296 -12.67 -13.79 19.36
C GLU A 296 -12.61 -13.13 17.98
N ASN A 297 -11.45 -13.21 17.35
CA ASN A 297 -11.20 -12.59 16.05
C ASN A 297 -10.75 -13.61 15.03
N ARG A 298 -11.30 -13.45 13.82
CA ARG A 298 -10.87 -14.18 12.62
C ARG A 298 -10.02 -13.27 11.77
N LEU A 299 -8.79 -13.70 11.53
CA LEU A 299 -7.89 -13.05 10.59
C LEU A 299 -8.04 -13.67 9.21
N ARG A 300 -8.09 -12.81 8.18
CA ARG A 300 -8.05 -13.21 6.78
C ARG A 300 -6.77 -12.70 6.15
N MET A 301 -6.01 -13.60 5.54
CA MET A 301 -4.86 -13.23 4.73
C MET A 301 -5.35 -12.54 3.45
N MET A 302 -4.79 -11.36 3.15
CA MET A 302 -5.22 -10.52 2.03
C MET A 302 -4.20 -10.51 0.90
N ARG A 303 -2.95 -10.16 1.23
CA ARG A 303 -1.84 -10.01 0.28
C ARG A 303 -0.60 -10.65 0.87
N VAL A 304 0.21 -11.27 0.02
CA VAL A 304 1.42 -11.96 0.42
C VAL A 304 2.51 -11.62 -0.58
N GLU A 305 3.64 -11.19 -0.08
CA GLU A 305 4.88 -11.03 -0.83
C GLU A 305 5.94 -11.92 -0.19
N TRP A 306 6.70 -12.68 -0.98
CA TRP A 306 7.67 -13.63 -0.42
C TRP A 306 8.82 -13.95 -1.37
N GLY A 307 9.98 -14.24 -0.78
CA GLY A 307 11.17 -14.78 -1.45
C GLY A 307 11.61 -16.06 -0.76
N ILE A 308 11.99 -17.07 -1.55
CA ILE A 308 12.68 -18.26 -1.03
C ILE A 308 14.10 -18.23 -1.57
N TYR A 309 15.06 -18.20 -0.66
CA TYR A 309 16.47 -18.41 -0.94
C TYR A 309 16.81 -19.88 -0.68
N THR A 310 17.55 -20.50 -1.60
CA THR A 310 18.11 -21.84 -1.36
C THR A 310 19.57 -21.90 -1.77
N ASP A 311 20.37 -22.62 -0.97
CA ASP A 311 21.77 -22.86 -1.30
C ASP A 311 22.27 -24.22 -0.77
N ARG A 312 23.49 -24.59 -1.16
CA ARG A 312 24.21 -25.77 -0.66
C ARG A 312 25.66 -25.42 -0.28
N LEU A 313 25.88 -24.20 0.23
CA LEU A 313 27.22 -23.66 0.45
C LEU A 313 27.90 -24.30 1.67
N ALA A 314 27.19 -24.45 2.78
CA ALA A 314 27.74 -25.03 4.00
C ALA A 314 27.87 -26.58 3.92
N PRO A 315 28.88 -27.20 4.58
CA PRO A 315 29.20 -28.61 4.45
C PRO A 315 28.02 -29.57 4.67
N GLN A 316 27.15 -29.29 5.64
CA GLN A 316 25.99 -30.10 5.97
C GLN A 316 24.96 -30.20 4.83
N TYR A 317 24.89 -29.21 3.94
CA TYR A 317 23.94 -29.16 2.82
C TYR A 317 24.51 -29.73 1.51
N LYS A 318 25.79 -30.11 1.49
CA LYS A 318 26.43 -30.77 0.33
C LYS A 318 26.06 -32.24 0.16
N ARG A 319 25.47 -32.86 1.19
CA ARG A 319 25.05 -34.26 1.20
C ARG A 319 23.60 -34.48 1.66
N ALA A 320 22.88 -33.41 2.02
CA ALA A 320 21.51 -33.46 2.54
C ALA A 320 20.55 -32.69 1.63
N ASN A 321 19.38 -32.29 2.13
CA ASN A 321 18.52 -31.32 1.46
C ASN A 321 19.22 -29.95 1.36
N GLU A 322 18.80 -29.11 0.41
CA GLU A 322 19.29 -27.74 0.33
C GLU A 322 18.94 -26.97 1.61
N TYR A 323 19.80 -26.00 1.93
CA TYR A 323 19.41 -24.95 2.85
C TYR A 323 18.29 -24.13 2.22
N MET A 324 17.35 -23.69 3.04
CA MET A 324 16.22 -22.89 2.61
C MET A 324 15.95 -21.80 3.65
N ASP A 325 15.85 -20.57 3.16
CA ASP A 325 15.53 -19.39 3.95
C ASP A 325 14.38 -18.64 3.30
N GLU A 326 13.33 -18.33 4.05
CA GLU A 326 12.17 -17.60 3.54
C GLU A 326 12.06 -16.22 4.18
N VAL A 327 11.77 -15.23 3.34
CA VAL A 327 11.36 -13.89 3.76
C VAL A 327 9.95 -13.72 3.22
N SER A 328 9.00 -13.39 4.10
CA SER A 328 7.63 -13.11 3.68
C SER A 328 7.07 -11.88 4.39
N PHE A 329 6.16 -11.19 3.71
CA PHE A 329 5.39 -10.06 4.22
C PHE A 329 3.93 -10.36 3.92
N VAL A 330 3.12 -10.44 4.96
CA VAL A 330 1.72 -10.80 4.85
C VAL A 330 0.86 -9.68 5.40
N GLN A 331 -0.07 -9.19 4.57
CA GLN A 331 -1.12 -8.30 5.01
C GLN A 331 -2.33 -9.11 5.47
N TYR A 332 -2.74 -8.88 6.71
CA TYR A 332 -3.93 -9.48 7.30
C TYR A 332 -5.06 -8.46 7.41
N GLN A 333 -6.27 -8.93 7.18
CA GLN A 333 -7.52 -8.28 7.55
C GLN A 333 -7.98 -8.84 8.89
N LEU A 334 -8.14 -7.95 9.86
CA LEU A 334 -8.78 -8.17 11.16
C LEU A 334 -10.16 -7.56 11.12
N ARG A 335 -11.19 -8.33 11.47
CA ARG A 335 -12.52 -7.79 11.77
C ARG A 335 -12.62 -7.61 13.27
N LEU A 336 -12.73 -6.38 13.74
CA LEU A 336 -12.93 -6.11 15.16
C LEU A 336 -14.34 -6.53 15.58
N PRO A 337 -14.54 -6.92 16.85
CA PRO A 337 -15.86 -7.21 17.41
C PRO A 337 -16.63 -5.92 17.74
N LEU A 338 -16.66 -5.00 16.78
CA LEU A 338 -17.26 -3.68 16.88
C LEU A 338 -18.16 -3.43 15.67
N LEU A 339 -19.30 -2.84 15.94
CA LEU A 339 -20.14 -2.19 14.95
C LEU A 339 -19.78 -0.70 14.85
N ILE A 340 -20.35 0.01 13.87
CA ILE A 340 -20.31 1.48 13.89
C ILE A 340 -21.09 2.01 15.09
N LYS A 341 -22.30 1.51 15.33
CA LYS A 341 -23.20 1.93 16.40
C LYS A 341 -23.64 0.71 17.21
N ASP A 342 -23.86 0.91 18.51
CA ASP A 342 -24.33 -0.09 19.45
C ASP A 342 -25.61 -0.77 18.93
N ASP A 343 -25.66 -2.08 19.14
CA ASP A 343 -26.84 -2.92 18.92
C ASP A 343 -27.15 -3.61 20.25
N ALA A 344 -27.78 -2.84 21.14
CA ALA A 344 -28.09 -3.25 22.50
C ALA A 344 -28.99 -4.50 22.55
N ALA A 345 -29.88 -4.67 21.56
CA ALA A 345 -30.75 -5.84 21.46
C ALA A 345 -29.95 -7.15 21.29
N ASN A 346 -28.73 -7.07 20.74
CA ASN A 346 -27.85 -8.22 20.53
C ASN A 346 -26.58 -8.16 21.38
N ASN A 347 -26.50 -7.26 22.38
CA ASN A 347 -25.33 -7.03 23.23
C ASN A 347 -24.04 -6.78 22.43
N ARG A 348 -24.10 -5.95 21.37
CA ARG A 348 -22.95 -5.63 20.53
C ARG A 348 -22.53 -4.18 20.70
N LEU A 349 -21.22 -3.97 20.88
CA LEU A 349 -20.61 -2.66 21.04
C LEU A 349 -20.42 -1.95 19.69
N GLY A 350 -20.61 -0.65 19.72
CA GLY A 350 -20.46 0.31 18.65
C GLY A 350 -19.30 1.24 18.93
N MET A 351 -18.46 1.44 17.92
CA MET A 351 -17.35 2.37 18.02
C MET A 351 -17.80 3.83 18.22
N ALA A 352 -18.93 4.23 17.64
CA ALA A 352 -19.41 5.61 17.70
C ALA A 352 -19.92 6.02 19.09
N ASP A 353 -20.33 5.05 19.90
CA ASP A 353 -20.87 5.28 21.25
C ASP A 353 -19.76 5.45 22.30
N HIS A 354 -18.53 4.99 22.01
CA HIS A 354 -17.36 5.19 22.85
C HIS A 354 -16.37 6.18 22.23
N LYS A 355 -16.48 7.46 22.58
CA LYS A 355 -15.68 8.55 21.99
C LYS A 355 -14.32 8.71 22.68
N GLY A 356 -13.29 9.01 21.90
CA GLY A 356 -11.96 9.40 22.41
C GLY A 356 -10.83 8.57 21.84
N ASN A 357 -9.84 8.28 22.68
CA ASN A 357 -8.62 7.57 22.29
C ASN A 357 -8.85 6.07 22.40
N TRP A 358 -8.82 5.39 21.26
CA TRP A 358 -8.96 3.96 21.15
C TRP A 358 -7.60 3.28 21.14
N GLU A 359 -7.50 2.20 21.90
CA GLU A 359 -6.38 1.26 21.85
C GLU A 359 -6.93 -0.16 21.80
N CYS A 360 -6.65 -0.89 20.72
CA CYS A 360 -7.04 -2.29 20.58
C CYS A 360 -5.83 -3.16 20.28
N SER A 361 -5.62 -4.20 21.08
CA SER A 361 -4.55 -5.18 20.89
C SER A 361 -5.13 -6.50 20.43
N ILE A 362 -4.50 -7.11 19.42
CA ILE A 362 -4.71 -8.53 19.12
C ILE A 362 -3.73 -9.38 19.94
N ARG A 363 -4.25 -10.45 20.51
CA ARG A 363 -3.52 -11.32 21.45
C ARG A 363 -3.67 -12.78 21.06
N GLN A 364 -2.63 -13.55 21.32
CA GLN A 364 -2.62 -15.00 21.13
C GLN A 364 -1.85 -15.64 22.28
N ASN A 365 -2.44 -16.64 22.93
CA ASN A 365 -1.80 -17.37 24.05
C ASN A 365 -1.23 -16.45 25.15
N GLY A 366 -1.94 -15.36 25.48
CA GLY A 366 -1.52 -14.38 26.49
C GLY A 366 -0.56 -13.30 25.99
N GLU A 367 0.08 -13.50 24.85
CA GLU A 367 1.00 -12.55 24.20
C GLU A 367 0.24 -11.49 23.39
N THR A 368 0.68 -10.24 23.42
CA THR A 368 0.23 -9.20 22.49
C THR A 368 0.99 -9.31 21.18
N ILE A 369 0.27 -9.38 20.06
CA ILE A 369 0.85 -9.50 18.72
C ILE A 369 1.05 -8.13 18.07
N ARG A 370 0.01 -7.29 18.15
CA ARG A 370 0.00 -5.94 17.61
C ARG A 370 -0.99 -5.10 18.41
N THR A 371 -0.69 -3.82 18.60
CA THR A 371 -1.60 -2.84 19.19
C THR A 371 -1.91 -1.75 18.19
N PHE A 372 -3.19 -1.44 18.03
CA PHE A 372 -3.71 -0.46 17.09
C PHE A 372 -4.25 0.75 17.84
N ARG A 373 -3.91 1.96 17.37
CA ARG A 373 -4.36 3.20 18.01
C ARG A 373 -4.97 4.16 17.02
N TRP A 374 -6.11 4.73 17.42
CA TRP A 374 -6.80 5.77 16.69
C TRP A 374 -7.61 6.64 17.64
N LYS A 375 -8.17 7.72 17.12
CA LYS A 375 -9.04 8.63 17.86
C LYS A 375 -10.37 8.74 17.14
N THR A 376 -11.47 8.80 17.89
CA THR A 376 -12.79 9.14 17.34
C THR A 376 -13.18 10.58 17.65
N GLY A 377 -13.91 11.20 16.73
CA GLY A 377 -14.42 12.56 16.83
C GLY A 377 -15.70 12.65 17.66
N SER A 378 -16.26 13.86 17.73
CA SER A 378 -17.55 14.11 18.39
C SER A 378 -18.72 13.40 17.71
N ASP A 379 -18.58 13.08 16.42
CA ASP A 379 -19.52 12.30 15.61
C ASP A 379 -19.38 10.77 15.81
N GLY A 380 -18.41 10.32 16.63
CA GLY A 380 -18.13 8.91 16.87
C GLY A 380 -17.35 8.23 15.74
N MET A 381 -17.00 8.96 14.68
CA MET A 381 -16.21 8.41 13.57
C MET A 381 -14.71 8.57 13.83
N PRO A 382 -13.85 7.71 13.25
CA PRO A 382 -12.41 7.90 13.36
C PRO A 382 -11.99 9.24 12.78
N ILE A 383 -11.05 9.90 13.45
CA ILE A 383 -10.42 11.12 12.95
C ILE A 383 -9.32 10.69 11.96
N ALA A 384 -9.28 11.34 10.80
CA ALA A 384 -8.22 11.10 9.82
C ALA A 384 -6.85 11.44 10.42
N HIS A 385 -5.87 10.56 10.22
CA HIS A 385 -4.51 10.79 10.67
C HIS A 385 -3.92 12.04 10.01
N GLN A 386 -2.94 12.69 10.64
CA GLN A 386 -2.33 13.92 10.10
C GLN A 386 -1.73 13.71 8.69
N GLU A 387 -1.19 12.53 8.41
CA GLU A 387 -0.71 12.16 7.07
C GLU A 387 -1.81 12.17 6.01
N GLN A 388 -3.06 11.90 6.40
CA GLN A 388 -4.20 11.96 5.48
C GLN A 388 -4.72 13.39 5.32
N THR A 389 -4.81 14.16 6.41
CA THR A 389 -5.32 15.53 6.34
C THR A 389 -4.36 16.48 5.63
N SER A 390 -3.06 16.19 5.61
CA SER A 390 -2.06 16.92 4.81
C SER A 390 -2.06 16.56 3.32
N GLY A 391 -2.79 15.51 2.92
CA GLY A 391 -2.75 14.95 1.57
C GLY A 391 -1.52 14.09 1.27
N ASN A 392 -0.66 13.82 2.26
CA ASN A 392 0.50 12.97 2.08
C ASN A 392 0.10 11.51 1.78
N VAL A 393 -0.86 10.96 2.53
CA VAL A 393 -1.43 9.61 2.34
C VAL A 393 -2.90 9.71 1.96
N ASN A 394 -3.30 9.02 0.91
CA ASN A 394 -4.66 9.03 0.40
C ASN A 394 -5.25 7.63 0.49
N LEU A 395 -6.39 7.50 1.17
CA LEU A 395 -7.09 6.22 1.36
C LEU A 395 -8.51 6.31 0.80
N GLY A 396 -9.12 5.17 0.47
CA GLY A 396 -10.51 5.05 0.05
C GLY A 396 -11.49 5.72 1.01
N TYR A 397 -12.71 5.96 0.54
CA TYR A 397 -13.80 6.37 1.42
C TYR A 397 -13.88 5.41 2.63
N ASN A 398 -14.16 5.94 3.83
CA ASN A 398 -14.11 5.21 5.10
C ASN A 398 -12.77 4.53 5.48
N GLY A 399 -11.70 4.75 4.73
CA GLY A 399 -10.34 4.35 5.12
C GLY A 399 -9.67 5.39 6.00
N TYR A 400 -9.04 4.95 7.08
CA TYR A 400 -8.30 5.76 8.03
C TYR A 400 -6.94 5.12 8.28
N LEU A 401 -5.88 5.91 8.15
CA LEU A 401 -4.56 5.50 8.56
C LEU A 401 -4.55 5.49 10.09
N ILE A 402 -4.06 4.40 10.67
CA ILE A 402 -3.93 4.25 12.11
C ILE A 402 -2.53 3.75 12.44
N GLU A 403 -2.08 4.01 13.66
CA GLU A 403 -0.80 3.52 14.15
C GLU A 403 -0.91 2.03 14.48
N ALA A 404 0.09 1.25 14.08
CA ALA A 404 0.26 -0.13 14.48
C ALA A 404 1.56 -0.28 15.26
N GLU A 405 1.46 -0.60 16.54
CA GLU A 405 2.61 -0.83 17.40
C GLU A 405 2.98 -2.30 17.43
N VAL A 406 4.27 -2.55 17.22
CA VAL A 406 4.91 -3.83 17.46
C VAL A 406 5.42 -3.86 18.91
N PRO A 407 5.12 -4.91 19.70
CA PRO A 407 5.66 -5.04 21.05
C PRO A 407 7.18 -4.97 21.08
N ALA A 408 7.75 -4.52 22.20
CA ALA A 408 9.20 -4.48 22.37
C ALA A 408 9.83 -5.86 22.10
N GLY A 409 10.89 -5.89 21.27
CA GLY A 409 11.54 -7.13 20.85
C GLY A 409 10.80 -7.94 19.76
N GLY A 410 9.60 -7.52 19.35
CA GLY A 410 8.78 -8.15 18.30
C GLY A 410 7.97 -9.36 18.79
N SER A 411 6.76 -9.54 18.26
CA SER A 411 5.88 -10.64 18.67
C SER A 411 6.30 -12.00 18.10
N SER A 412 5.81 -13.12 18.65
CA SER A 412 6.12 -14.48 18.20
C SER A 412 5.81 -14.74 16.72
N VAL A 413 4.88 -13.98 16.13
CA VAL A 413 4.54 -14.09 14.70
C VAL A 413 5.42 -13.23 13.80
N ASP A 414 6.21 -12.31 14.37
CA ASP A 414 7.20 -11.54 13.64
C ASP A 414 8.53 -12.29 13.67
N HIS A 415 8.93 -12.85 12.54
CA HIS A 415 10.22 -13.52 12.39
C HIS A 415 11.32 -12.54 11.99
N ARG A 416 10.99 -11.52 11.20
CA ARG A 416 11.94 -10.55 10.67
C ARG A 416 11.38 -9.14 10.76
N LEU A 417 12.07 -8.27 11.50
CA LEU A 417 11.72 -6.85 11.61
C LEU A 417 12.96 -5.99 11.44
N LEU A 418 12.80 -4.89 10.72
CA LEU A 418 13.82 -3.88 10.52
C LEU A 418 13.19 -2.48 10.68
N PRO A 419 13.64 -1.65 11.63
CA PRO A 419 13.21 -0.26 11.69
C PRO A 419 13.73 0.49 10.46
N LEU A 420 12.80 0.93 9.62
CA LEU A 420 13.10 1.73 8.43
C LEU A 420 12.27 3.03 8.40
N PRO A 421 12.38 3.90 9.42
CA PRO A 421 11.55 5.11 9.51
C PRO A 421 11.76 6.06 8.32
N ASN A 422 12.93 6.01 7.67
CA ASN A 422 13.27 6.83 6.50
C ASN A 422 12.84 6.23 5.16
N ASP A 423 12.49 4.94 5.11
CA ASP A 423 12.04 4.29 3.87
C ASP A 423 10.52 4.43 3.66
N GLY A 424 9.79 5.03 4.61
CA GLY A 424 8.40 5.46 4.44
C GLY A 424 7.35 4.34 4.42
N VAL A 425 6.09 4.72 4.57
CA VAL A 425 4.91 3.84 4.50
C VAL A 425 4.45 3.65 3.05
N PHE A 426 3.67 2.60 2.75
CA PHE A 426 3.08 2.35 1.42
C PHE A 426 4.05 2.57 0.26
N TYR A 427 5.18 1.84 0.27
CA TYR A 427 6.22 1.93 -0.76
C TYR A 427 6.86 3.33 -0.85
N GLY A 428 7.51 3.80 0.21
CA GLY A 428 8.36 4.99 0.10
C GLY A 428 7.74 6.33 0.47
N ILE A 429 6.48 6.36 0.92
CA ILE A 429 5.84 7.62 1.33
C ILE A 429 6.45 8.06 2.68
N PRO A 430 7.21 9.17 2.73
CA PRO A 430 7.86 9.58 3.97
C PRO A 430 6.82 9.94 5.03
N TRP A 431 7.12 9.62 6.28
CA TRP A 431 6.37 10.15 7.41
C TRP A 431 6.65 11.65 7.54
N THR A 432 5.61 12.45 7.47
CA THR A 432 5.69 13.91 7.62
C THR A 432 5.29 14.37 9.02
N SER A 433 4.35 13.68 9.67
CA SER A 433 3.89 13.98 11.03
C SER A 433 4.85 13.47 12.10
N ALA A 434 4.81 14.11 13.27
CA ALA A 434 5.57 13.65 14.43
C ALA A 434 5.09 12.27 14.92
N GLU A 435 3.77 12.07 14.92
CA GLU A 435 3.09 10.81 15.27
C GLU A 435 3.57 9.66 14.37
N GLY A 436 3.54 9.86 13.05
CA GLY A 436 3.99 8.87 12.08
C GLY A 436 5.47 8.51 12.21
N LYS A 437 6.33 9.52 12.39
CA LYS A 437 7.76 9.31 12.65
C LYS A 437 8.00 8.55 13.94
N ALA A 438 7.26 8.87 15.01
CA ALA A 438 7.36 8.19 16.29
C ALA A 438 6.90 6.72 16.18
N ALA A 439 5.80 6.44 15.49
CA ALA A 439 5.32 5.08 15.25
C ALA A 439 6.36 4.25 14.48
N ALA A 440 6.93 4.81 13.41
CA ALA A 440 7.96 4.14 12.62
C ALA A 440 9.26 3.89 13.40
N GLY A 441 9.64 4.82 14.28
CA GLY A 441 10.82 4.70 15.15
C GLY A 441 10.70 3.65 16.26
N LYS A 442 9.47 3.22 16.60
CA LYS A 442 9.21 2.20 17.62
C LYS A 442 9.32 0.77 17.12
N VAL A 443 9.44 0.53 15.81
CA VAL A 443 9.59 -0.81 15.25
C VAL A 443 10.89 -1.43 15.77
N PRO A 444 10.86 -2.59 16.45
CA PRO A 444 12.08 -3.22 16.94
C PRO A 444 12.83 -3.91 15.80
N THR A 445 14.12 -4.16 16.01
CA THR A 445 14.87 -5.11 15.18
C THR A 445 14.63 -6.52 15.69
N LYS A 446 14.27 -7.45 14.79
CA LYS A 446 14.13 -8.87 15.12
C LYS A 446 14.60 -9.76 13.98
N GLY A 447 15.32 -10.82 14.32
CA GLY A 447 15.83 -11.78 13.34
C GLY A 447 16.80 -11.14 12.34
N ARG A 448 16.97 -11.80 11.20
CA ARG A 448 17.73 -11.28 10.06
C ARG A 448 16.75 -10.76 9.03
N PRO A 449 16.79 -9.47 8.63
CA PRO A 449 15.73 -8.86 7.83
C PRO A 449 15.65 -9.38 6.39
N TYR A 450 16.73 -9.97 5.89
CA TYR A 450 16.86 -10.49 4.53
C TYR A 450 17.45 -11.90 4.57
N HIS A 451 17.48 -12.55 3.40
CA HIS A 451 18.07 -13.88 3.25
C HIS A 451 19.52 -13.94 3.73
N VAL A 452 19.86 -15.02 4.43
CA VAL A 452 21.22 -15.27 4.92
C VAL A 452 21.77 -16.55 4.29
N PRO A 453 22.95 -16.54 3.66
CA PRO A 453 23.58 -17.76 3.15
C PRO A 453 23.83 -18.80 4.26
N SER A 454 23.79 -20.08 3.91
CA SER A 454 23.97 -21.18 4.89
C SER A 454 25.31 -21.15 5.64
N THR A 455 26.33 -20.50 5.08
CA THR A 455 27.66 -20.36 5.69
C THR A 455 27.75 -19.25 6.75
N ARG A 456 26.68 -18.46 6.92
CA ARG A 456 26.63 -17.32 7.86
C ARG A 456 25.54 -17.47 8.92
N ARG A 457 24.99 -18.68 9.06
CA ARG A 457 23.92 -18.97 10.00
C ARG A 457 24.46 -19.31 11.39
#